data_AF-A0AAF0A0W5-F1
#
_entry.id   AF-A0AAF0A0W5-F1
#
_cell.length_a   1.000
_cell.length_b   1.000
_cell.length_c   1.000
_cell.angle_alpha   90.00
_cell.angle_beta   90.00
_cell.angle_gamma   90.00
#
_symmetry.space_group_name_H-M   'P 1'
#
loop_
_entity.id
_entity.type
_entity.pdbx_description
1 polymer ?
#
loop_
_entity_poly.entity_id
_entity_poly.type
_entity_poly.pdbx_seq_one_letter_code
_entity_poly.pdbx_strand_id
1 'polypeptide(L)'
;MKDVTNSALTEIKVDFQPAVINVDHDSVEKQLAAIVAQYTDYEVTASTYKVDYDERTRLNKLKEALEIRRKEIKNNINNPYKEFEQWYKKTVEPLDSVIANITAGLNAIDEHERLMRVDVVRDTFERKCLEAGLDKDTFSNKYNEYSLKKYFKTGKFELKKTAIDEMDALVLAEFDALEQYKANKQAIEEQAQEYNLPADGYIRHLEDGKSLVDVLKIMKIDRDAIALRKEQQEAQAKAEAERRAEIERIAKENANAQIKAYDADTGEILESDPITPEPQNTASEVAKFEPSEPIKVTMLLTLHGGKPQLEQLKEYLEDNFISFETLGGI
;
A
#
# COMPACT_ATOMS: atom_id res chain seq x y z
N MET A 1 -3.43 -30.32 -40.34
CA MET A 1 -2.21 -29.78 -39.71
C MET A 1 -1.02 -30.44 -40.40
N LYS A 2 -0.03 -29.70 -40.88
CA LYS A 2 1.21 -30.33 -41.37
C LYS A 2 1.98 -30.83 -40.15
N ASP A 3 2.51 -32.04 -40.20
CA ASP A 3 3.46 -32.51 -39.19
C ASP A 3 4.68 -31.57 -39.20
N VAL A 4 4.92 -30.91 -38.08
CA VAL A 4 6.04 -29.97 -37.89
C VAL A 4 7.23 -30.62 -37.19
N THR A 5 7.14 -31.90 -36.87
CA THR A 5 8.18 -32.64 -36.16
C THR A 5 9.37 -32.87 -37.08
N ASN A 6 10.53 -32.34 -36.72
CA ASN A 6 11.79 -32.65 -37.41
C ASN A 6 12.68 -33.52 -36.51
N SER A 7 12.65 -34.84 -36.76
CA SER A 7 13.43 -35.83 -36.02
C SER A 7 14.68 -36.30 -36.77
N ALA A 8 15.09 -35.60 -37.84
CA ALA A 8 16.15 -36.07 -38.72
C ALA A 8 17.55 -35.95 -38.10
N LEU A 9 17.76 -35.00 -37.19
CA LEU A 9 19.03 -34.78 -36.50
C LEU A 9 18.81 -34.85 -34.98
N THR A 10 19.31 -35.91 -34.36
CA THR A 10 19.24 -36.14 -32.90
C THR A 10 20.58 -36.00 -32.21
N GLU A 11 21.68 -36.17 -32.95
CA GLU A 11 23.04 -36.12 -32.44
C GLU A 11 24.00 -35.63 -33.53
N ILE A 12 25.01 -34.84 -33.15
CA ILE A 12 26.17 -34.54 -33.99
C ILE A 12 27.19 -35.66 -33.75
N LYS A 13 27.29 -36.62 -34.67
CA LYS A 13 28.32 -37.66 -34.60
C LYS A 13 29.69 -37.04 -34.84
N VAL A 14 30.55 -37.10 -33.83
CA VAL A 14 31.92 -36.58 -33.89
C VAL A 14 32.90 -37.72 -33.60
N ASP A 15 33.69 -38.08 -34.59
CA ASP A 15 34.82 -39.00 -34.40
C ASP A 15 36.01 -38.20 -33.86
N PHE A 16 36.29 -38.35 -32.56
CA PHE A 16 37.38 -37.67 -31.89
C PHE A 16 38.49 -38.65 -31.52
N GLN A 17 39.70 -38.37 -32.00
CA GLN A 17 40.91 -39.09 -31.60
C GLN A 17 41.83 -38.13 -30.83
N PRO A 18 42.20 -38.46 -29.58
CA PRO A 18 43.16 -37.65 -28.82
C PRO A 18 44.50 -37.52 -29.54
N ALA A 19 45.10 -36.34 -29.46
CA ALA A 19 46.44 -36.12 -29.99
C ALA A 19 47.49 -36.93 -29.20
N VAL A 20 48.33 -37.67 -29.91
CA VAL A 20 49.46 -38.42 -29.34
C VAL A 20 50.76 -37.69 -29.68
N ILE A 21 51.53 -37.33 -28.66
CA ILE A 21 52.84 -36.68 -28.82
C ILE A 21 53.92 -37.69 -28.40
N ASN A 22 54.70 -38.18 -29.36
CA ASN A 22 55.82 -39.08 -29.10
C ASN A 22 57.13 -38.31 -29.17
N VAL A 23 57.91 -38.36 -28.09
CA VAL A 23 59.23 -37.73 -28.00
C VAL A 23 60.22 -38.75 -27.47
N ASP A 24 61.39 -38.84 -28.11
CA ASP A 24 62.53 -39.58 -27.57
C ASP A 24 63.20 -38.71 -26.49
N HIS A 25 62.60 -38.73 -25.30
CA HIS A 25 63.03 -37.90 -24.17
C HIS A 25 64.48 -38.18 -23.79
N ASP A 26 64.85 -39.45 -23.66
CA ASP A 26 66.20 -39.86 -23.27
C ASP A 26 67.28 -39.34 -24.21
N SER A 27 67.04 -39.42 -25.52
CA SER A 27 67.99 -38.92 -26.52
C SER A 27 68.12 -37.40 -26.47
N VAL A 28 66.99 -36.69 -26.39
CA VAL A 28 66.98 -35.21 -26.37
C VAL A 28 67.61 -34.68 -25.09
N GLU A 29 67.26 -35.25 -23.93
CA GLU A 29 67.80 -34.85 -22.63
C GLU A 29 69.31 -35.09 -22.56
N LYS A 30 69.82 -36.23 -23.05
CA LYS A 30 71.25 -36.50 -23.12
C LYS A 30 72.00 -35.49 -24.00
N GLN A 31 71.44 -35.15 -25.16
CA GLN A 31 72.06 -34.16 -26.06
C GLN A 31 72.11 -32.76 -25.43
N LEU A 32 71.03 -32.32 -24.78
CA LEU A 32 70.99 -31.04 -24.09
C LEU A 32 71.94 -31.03 -22.88
N ALA A 33 71.97 -32.10 -22.09
CA ALA A 33 72.87 -32.24 -20.95
C ALA A 33 74.35 -32.20 -21.38
N ALA A 34 74.69 -32.82 -22.52
CA ALA A 34 76.04 -32.75 -23.08
C ALA A 34 76.43 -31.32 -23.49
N ILE A 35 75.53 -30.58 -24.15
CA ILE A 35 75.75 -29.17 -24.50
C ILE A 35 75.95 -28.34 -23.22
N VAL A 36 75.09 -28.53 -22.21
CA VAL A 36 75.20 -27.80 -20.94
C VAL A 36 76.54 -28.12 -20.28
N ALA A 37 76.89 -29.40 -20.12
CA ALA A 37 78.12 -29.84 -19.48
C ALA A 37 79.38 -29.33 -20.18
N GLN A 38 79.37 -29.21 -21.51
CA GLN A 38 80.49 -28.69 -22.28
C GLN A 38 80.82 -27.22 -21.94
N TYR A 39 79.82 -26.43 -21.56
CA TYR A 39 79.97 -25.01 -21.29
C TYR A 39 79.78 -24.64 -19.81
N THR A 40 79.59 -25.64 -18.93
CA THR A 40 79.66 -25.46 -17.48
C THR A 40 81.06 -25.01 -17.11
N ASP A 41 81.19 -23.91 -16.35
CA ASP A 41 82.46 -23.30 -15.92
C ASP A 41 83.38 -22.85 -17.07
N TYR A 42 82.85 -22.71 -18.30
CA TYR A 42 83.60 -22.19 -19.44
C TYR A 42 83.77 -20.66 -19.35
N GLU A 43 85.02 -20.20 -19.38
CA GLU A 43 85.36 -18.77 -19.39
C GLU A 43 85.64 -18.26 -20.81
N VAL A 44 84.88 -17.25 -21.23
CA VAL A 44 85.10 -16.53 -22.49
C VAL A 44 86.31 -15.60 -22.35
N THR A 45 87.25 -15.65 -23.30
CA THR A 45 88.45 -14.80 -23.30
C THR A 45 88.54 -13.96 -24.57
N ALA A 46 89.43 -12.95 -24.57
CA ALA A 46 89.62 -12.09 -25.74
C ALA A 46 90.08 -12.86 -27.00
N SER A 47 90.83 -13.96 -26.83
CA SER A 47 91.30 -14.79 -27.95
C SER A 47 90.22 -15.72 -28.52
N THR A 48 89.21 -16.08 -27.73
CA THR A 48 88.10 -16.97 -28.16
C THR A 48 86.85 -16.22 -28.62
N TYR A 49 86.80 -14.89 -28.42
CA TYR A 49 85.64 -14.02 -28.66
C TYR A 49 84.82 -14.34 -29.91
N LYS A 50 85.46 -14.45 -31.08
CA LYS A 50 84.73 -14.70 -32.33
C LYS A 50 84.02 -16.05 -32.33
N VAL A 51 84.70 -17.09 -31.84
CA VAL A 51 84.15 -18.46 -31.79
C VAL A 51 83.01 -18.52 -30.79
N ASP A 52 83.16 -17.90 -29.62
CA ASP A 52 82.13 -17.85 -28.58
C ASP A 52 80.89 -17.08 -29.03
N TYR A 53 81.09 -15.99 -29.78
CA TYR A 53 80.00 -15.22 -30.37
C TYR A 53 79.19 -16.06 -31.38
N ASP A 54 79.89 -16.75 -32.28
CA ASP A 54 79.27 -17.59 -33.30
C ASP A 54 78.50 -18.77 -32.64
N GLU A 55 79.08 -19.37 -31.59
CA GLU A 55 78.46 -20.48 -30.85
C GLU A 55 77.23 -20.04 -30.04
N ARG A 56 77.30 -18.92 -29.30
CA ARG A 56 76.12 -18.34 -28.63
C ARG A 56 74.98 -18.11 -29.61
N THR A 57 75.32 -17.61 -30.80
CA THR A 57 74.34 -17.38 -31.87
C THR A 57 73.70 -18.70 -32.31
N ARG A 58 74.49 -19.76 -32.48
CA ARG A 58 73.99 -21.11 -32.81
C ARG A 58 73.07 -21.66 -31.73
N LEU A 59 73.45 -21.57 -30.45
CA LEU A 59 72.65 -22.06 -29.32
C LEU A 59 71.33 -21.30 -29.18
N ASN A 60 71.33 -19.98 -29.39
CA ASN A 60 70.11 -19.19 -29.39
C ASN A 60 69.16 -19.60 -30.53
N LYS A 61 69.69 -19.85 -31.74
CA LYS A 61 68.88 -20.35 -32.86
C LYS A 61 68.30 -21.75 -32.59
N LEU A 62 69.08 -22.63 -31.94
CA LEU A 62 68.59 -23.95 -31.52
C LEU A 62 67.42 -23.82 -30.53
N LYS A 63 67.56 -22.98 -29.50
CA LYS A 63 66.49 -22.72 -28.53
C LYS A 63 65.24 -22.16 -29.20
N GLU A 64 65.39 -21.22 -30.12
CA GLU A 64 64.28 -20.66 -30.89
C GLU A 64 63.57 -21.73 -31.73
N ALA A 65 64.31 -22.59 -32.42
CA ALA A 65 63.75 -23.69 -33.20
C ALA A 65 62.93 -24.66 -32.33
N LEU A 66 63.40 -24.99 -31.11
CA LEU A 66 62.66 -25.83 -30.17
C LEU A 66 61.34 -25.16 -29.72
N GLU A 67 61.36 -23.86 -29.43
CA GLU A 67 60.14 -23.11 -29.08
C GLU A 67 59.16 -23.00 -30.26
N ILE A 68 59.65 -22.80 -31.49
CA ILE A 68 58.82 -22.82 -32.69
C ILE A 68 58.14 -24.18 -32.81
N ARG A 69 58.90 -25.28 -32.69
CA ARG A 69 58.35 -26.63 -32.79
C ARG A 69 57.30 -26.92 -31.72
N ARG A 70 57.54 -26.48 -30.49
CA ARG A 70 56.55 -26.57 -29.39
C ARG A 70 55.24 -25.84 -29.74
N LYS A 71 55.33 -24.62 -30.27
CA LYS A 71 54.16 -23.82 -30.66
C LYS A 71 53.41 -24.43 -31.84
N GLU A 72 54.11 -24.97 -32.83
CA GLU A 72 53.51 -25.69 -33.96
C GLU A 72 52.67 -26.87 -33.49
N ILE A 73 53.22 -27.72 -32.61
CA ILE A 73 52.50 -28.87 -32.04
C ILE A 73 51.23 -28.40 -31.31
N LYS A 74 51.34 -27.35 -30.47
CA LYS A 74 50.18 -26.75 -29.79
C LYS A 74 49.10 -26.30 -30.78
N ASN A 75 49.49 -25.64 -31.87
CA ASN A 75 48.53 -25.14 -32.86
C ASN A 75 47.87 -26.28 -33.64
N ASN A 76 48.63 -27.30 -34.05
CA ASN A 76 48.09 -28.47 -34.76
C ASN A 76 47.06 -29.25 -33.92
N ILE A 77 47.24 -29.29 -32.60
CA ILE A 77 46.28 -29.93 -31.68
C ILE A 77 45.02 -29.06 -31.49
N ASN A 78 45.18 -27.74 -31.38
CA ASN A 78 44.06 -26.85 -31.03
C ASN A 78 43.25 -26.36 -32.24
N ASN A 79 43.85 -26.28 -33.43
CA ASN A 79 43.17 -25.74 -34.62
C ASN A 79 41.94 -26.57 -35.03
N PRO A 80 42.00 -27.92 -35.09
CA PRO A 80 40.81 -28.73 -35.41
C PRO A 80 39.65 -28.50 -34.44
N TYR A 81 39.95 -28.34 -33.14
CA TYR A 81 38.94 -28.01 -32.15
C TYR A 81 38.33 -26.62 -32.38
N LYS A 82 39.16 -25.60 -32.65
CA LYS A 82 38.68 -24.24 -32.94
C LYS A 82 37.80 -24.19 -34.18
N GLU A 83 38.17 -24.91 -35.23
CA GLU A 83 37.36 -25.03 -36.46
C GLU A 83 36.01 -25.69 -36.18
N PHE A 84 36.02 -26.79 -35.41
CA PHE A 84 34.78 -27.43 -34.96
C PHE A 84 33.92 -26.50 -34.12
N GLU A 85 34.49 -25.80 -33.14
CA GLU A 85 33.78 -24.85 -32.28
C GLU A 85 33.15 -23.72 -33.11
N GLN A 86 33.89 -23.15 -34.07
CA GLN A 86 33.38 -22.10 -34.96
C GLN A 86 32.24 -22.62 -35.85
N TRP A 87 32.38 -23.82 -36.42
CA TRP A 87 31.31 -24.46 -37.19
C TRP A 87 30.08 -24.72 -36.32
N TYR A 88 30.28 -25.25 -35.11
CA TYR A 88 29.21 -25.53 -34.16
C TYR A 88 28.43 -24.27 -33.84
N LYS A 89 29.11 -23.19 -33.42
CA LYS A 89 28.47 -21.90 -33.13
C LYS A 89 27.67 -21.41 -34.33
N LYS A 90 28.30 -21.33 -35.50
CA LYS A 90 27.64 -20.87 -36.73
C LYS A 90 26.41 -21.71 -37.12
N THR A 91 26.45 -23.03 -36.92
CA THR A 91 25.44 -23.96 -37.44
C THR A 91 24.33 -24.24 -36.43
N VAL A 92 24.67 -24.24 -35.13
CA VAL A 92 23.75 -24.61 -34.05
C VAL A 92 23.13 -23.39 -33.37
N GLU A 93 23.84 -22.27 -33.21
CA GLU A 93 23.29 -21.04 -32.58
C GLU A 93 21.98 -20.55 -33.25
N PRO A 94 21.77 -20.64 -34.57
CA PRO A 94 20.48 -20.27 -35.17
C PRO A 94 19.28 -21.05 -34.61
N LEU A 95 19.49 -22.24 -34.04
CA LEU A 95 18.45 -23.01 -33.38
C LEU A 95 17.88 -22.28 -32.15
N ASP A 96 18.69 -21.49 -31.44
CA ASP A 96 18.24 -20.71 -30.29
C ASP A 96 17.15 -19.72 -30.70
N SER A 97 17.30 -19.09 -31.87
CA SER A 97 16.27 -18.20 -32.42
C SER A 97 14.99 -18.94 -32.77
N VAL A 98 15.10 -20.16 -33.33
CA VAL A 98 13.93 -20.99 -33.63
C VAL A 98 13.20 -21.40 -32.35
N ILE A 99 13.94 -21.86 -31.33
CA ILE A 99 13.41 -22.20 -30.01
C ILE A 99 12.71 -20.99 -29.40
N ALA A 100 13.37 -19.82 -29.37
CA ALA A 100 12.80 -18.60 -28.83
C ALA A 100 11.50 -18.18 -29.53
N ASN A 101 11.44 -18.28 -30.86
CA ASN A 101 10.24 -17.97 -31.63
C ASN A 101 9.08 -18.95 -31.32
N ILE A 102 9.37 -20.25 -31.20
CA ILE A 102 8.37 -21.26 -30.81
C ILE A 102 7.89 -20.98 -29.39
N THR A 103 8.79 -20.74 -28.44
CA THR A 103 8.45 -20.40 -27.05
C THR A 103 7.59 -19.14 -26.97
N ALA A 104 7.93 -18.09 -27.72
CA ALA A 104 7.13 -16.86 -27.78
C ALA A 104 5.73 -17.13 -28.35
N GLY A 105 5.62 -17.92 -29.42
CA GLY A 105 4.33 -18.34 -29.99
C GLY A 105 3.48 -19.15 -29.01
N LEU A 106 4.08 -20.10 -28.30
CA LEU A 106 3.40 -20.90 -27.27
C LEU A 106 2.89 -20.02 -26.12
N ASN A 107 3.74 -19.14 -25.59
CA ASN A 107 3.36 -18.21 -24.53
C ASN A 107 2.22 -17.27 -24.95
N ALA A 108 2.24 -16.79 -26.21
CA ALA A 108 1.15 -15.96 -26.74
C ALA A 108 -0.17 -16.73 -26.82
N ILE A 109 -0.14 -18.01 -27.20
CA ILE A 109 -1.32 -18.87 -27.19
C ILE A 109 -1.81 -19.09 -25.75
N ASP A 110 -0.93 -19.46 -24.83
CA ASP A 110 -1.27 -19.70 -23.42
C ASP A 110 -1.88 -18.46 -22.76
N GLU A 111 -1.35 -17.27 -23.04
CA GLU A 111 -1.89 -16.00 -22.54
C GLU A 111 -3.24 -15.66 -23.18
N HIS A 112 -3.39 -15.86 -24.49
CA HIS A 112 -4.68 -15.68 -25.15
C HIS A 112 -5.75 -16.62 -24.56
N GLU A 113 -5.42 -17.90 -24.33
CA GLU A 113 -6.33 -18.80 -23.63
C GLU A 113 -6.63 -18.33 -22.20
N ARG A 114 -5.65 -17.75 -21.49
CA ARG A 114 -5.89 -17.19 -20.15
C ARG A 114 -6.88 -16.04 -20.19
N LEU A 115 -6.73 -15.11 -21.12
CA LEU A 115 -7.63 -13.98 -21.30
C LEU A 115 -9.04 -14.43 -21.66
N MET A 116 -9.19 -15.41 -22.56
CA MET A 116 -10.50 -16.00 -22.88
C MET A 116 -11.17 -16.62 -21.65
N ARG A 117 -10.41 -17.28 -20.76
CA ARG A 117 -10.96 -17.80 -19.48
C ARG A 117 -11.37 -16.67 -18.54
N VAL A 118 -10.56 -15.61 -18.43
CA VAL A 118 -10.90 -14.43 -17.63
C VAL A 118 -12.19 -13.79 -18.15
N ASP A 119 -12.35 -13.65 -19.46
CA ASP A 119 -13.55 -13.07 -20.07
C ASP A 119 -14.81 -13.90 -19.77
N VAL A 120 -14.72 -15.23 -19.83
CA VAL A 120 -15.84 -16.12 -19.46
C VAL A 120 -16.20 -15.98 -17.98
N VAL A 121 -15.20 -15.91 -17.10
CA VAL A 121 -15.41 -15.73 -15.66
C VAL A 121 -16.04 -14.37 -15.36
N ARG A 122 -15.54 -13.30 -15.99
CA ARG A 122 -16.09 -11.95 -15.90
C ARG A 122 -17.56 -11.94 -16.30
N ASP A 123 -17.86 -12.39 -17.53
CA ASP A 123 -19.24 -12.43 -18.04
C ASP A 123 -20.18 -13.23 -17.13
N THR A 124 -19.70 -14.36 -16.60
CA THR A 124 -20.47 -15.19 -15.67
C THR A 124 -20.78 -14.46 -14.36
N PHE A 125 -19.79 -13.82 -13.73
CA PHE A 125 -20.00 -13.06 -12.50
C PHE A 125 -20.87 -11.82 -12.75
N GLU A 126 -20.58 -11.03 -13.77
CA GLU A 126 -21.35 -9.82 -14.10
C GLU A 126 -22.82 -10.16 -14.31
N ARG A 127 -23.13 -11.18 -15.12
CA ARG A 127 -24.50 -11.62 -15.35
C ARG A 127 -25.19 -12.06 -14.05
N LYS A 128 -24.52 -12.86 -13.21
CA LYS A 128 -25.09 -13.30 -11.93
C LYS A 128 -25.32 -12.14 -10.96
N CYS A 129 -24.41 -11.16 -10.91
CA CYS A 129 -24.58 -9.96 -10.10
C CYS A 129 -25.79 -9.15 -10.58
N LEU A 130 -25.91 -8.92 -11.89
CA LEU A 130 -27.04 -8.21 -12.48
C LEU A 130 -28.37 -8.94 -12.21
N GLU A 131 -28.40 -10.27 -12.34
CA GLU A 131 -29.57 -11.10 -11.99
C GLU A 131 -29.96 -10.97 -10.50
N ALA A 132 -28.99 -10.80 -9.62
CA ALA A 132 -29.18 -10.60 -8.18
C ALA A 132 -29.40 -9.12 -7.78
N GLY A 133 -29.32 -8.16 -8.71
CA GLY A 133 -29.40 -6.73 -8.41
C GLY A 133 -28.17 -6.17 -7.66
N LEU A 134 -27.04 -6.86 -7.72
CA LEU A 134 -25.74 -6.42 -7.22
C LEU A 134 -25.00 -5.59 -8.28
N ASP A 135 -24.01 -4.81 -7.84
CA ASP A 135 -23.10 -4.14 -8.77
C ASP A 135 -22.32 -5.18 -9.59
N LYS A 136 -22.19 -4.97 -10.92
CA LYS A 136 -21.57 -5.94 -11.82
C LYS A 136 -20.10 -6.21 -11.49
N ASP A 137 -19.41 -5.23 -10.89
CA ASP A 137 -17.98 -5.26 -10.60
C ASP A 137 -17.70 -5.79 -9.18
N THR A 138 -18.74 -6.21 -8.43
CA THR A 138 -18.64 -6.70 -7.04
C THR A 138 -17.58 -7.81 -6.86
N PHE A 139 -17.43 -8.70 -7.85
CA PHE A 139 -16.47 -9.82 -7.81
C PHE A 139 -15.26 -9.65 -8.74
N SER A 140 -14.94 -8.43 -9.16
CA SER A 140 -13.81 -8.13 -10.08
C SER A 140 -12.48 -8.72 -9.59
N ASN A 141 -12.25 -8.69 -8.28
CA ASN A 141 -11.04 -9.23 -7.66
C ASN A 141 -10.91 -10.77 -7.76
N LYS A 142 -11.99 -11.49 -8.07
CA LYS A 142 -12.03 -12.96 -8.20
C LYS A 142 -11.82 -13.46 -9.62
N TYR A 143 -11.81 -12.59 -10.63
CA TYR A 143 -11.75 -13.04 -12.03
C TYR A 143 -10.52 -13.87 -12.35
N ASN A 144 -9.33 -13.43 -11.88
CA ASN A 144 -8.10 -14.18 -12.09
C ASN A 144 -8.09 -15.51 -11.34
N GLU A 145 -8.62 -15.55 -10.11
CA GLU A 145 -8.70 -16.77 -9.30
C GLU A 145 -9.54 -17.85 -9.99
N TYR A 146 -10.74 -17.48 -10.48
CA TYR A 146 -11.64 -18.42 -11.15
C TYR A 146 -11.24 -18.71 -12.61
N SER A 147 -10.30 -17.97 -13.19
CA SER A 147 -9.78 -18.21 -14.56
C SER A 147 -8.81 -19.39 -14.66
N LEU A 148 -8.47 -20.04 -13.55
CA LEU A 148 -7.57 -21.19 -13.53
C LEU A 148 -8.16 -22.40 -14.27
N LYS A 149 -7.32 -23.13 -15.01
CA LYS A 149 -7.72 -24.30 -15.83
C LYS A 149 -8.55 -25.34 -15.03
N LYS A 150 -8.35 -25.44 -13.70
CA LYS A 150 -9.10 -26.37 -12.82
C LYS A 150 -10.61 -26.10 -12.78
N TYR A 151 -11.05 -24.86 -13.00
CA TYR A 151 -12.47 -24.48 -12.98
C TYR A 151 -13.19 -24.69 -14.33
N PHE A 152 -12.44 -25.00 -15.40
CA PHE A 152 -12.97 -25.16 -16.75
C PHE A 152 -13.03 -26.63 -17.16
N LYS A 153 -13.99 -26.97 -18.02
CA LYS A 153 -14.04 -28.28 -18.67
C LYS A 153 -12.82 -28.46 -19.58
N THR A 154 -12.25 -29.66 -19.61
CA THR A 154 -11.06 -29.95 -20.42
C THR A 154 -11.29 -29.61 -21.90
N GLY A 155 -10.43 -28.77 -22.47
CA GLY A 155 -10.47 -28.38 -23.88
C GLY A 155 -11.62 -27.44 -24.26
N LYS A 156 -12.35 -26.87 -23.29
CA LYS A 156 -13.45 -25.93 -23.55
C LYS A 156 -13.36 -24.70 -22.66
N PHE A 157 -13.79 -23.55 -23.20
CA PHE A 157 -13.98 -22.31 -22.44
C PHE A 157 -15.35 -22.28 -21.73
N GLU A 158 -15.69 -23.39 -21.08
CA GLU A 158 -16.93 -23.54 -20.31
C GLU A 158 -16.58 -23.87 -18.86
N LEU A 159 -17.15 -23.13 -17.91
CA LEU A 159 -16.99 -23.41 -16.49
C LEU A 159 -17.61 -24.76 -16.11
N LYS A 160 -16.98 -25.45 -15.15
CA LYS A 160 -17.54 -26.63 -14.52
C LYS A 160 -18.72 -26.24 -13.66
N LYS A 161 -19.67 -27.18 -13.49
CA LYS A 161 -20.82 -26.98 -12.60
C LYS A 161 -20.40 -26.62 -11.17
N THR A 162 -19.38 -27.29 -10.63
CA THR A 162 -18.86 -26.97 -9.29
C THR A 162 -18.37 -25.52 -9.17
N ALA A 163 -17.73 -24.97 -10.20
CA ALA A 163 -17.29 -23.58 -10.20
C ALA A 163 -18.48 -22.62 -10.25
N ILE A 164 -19.50 -22.95 -11.05
CA ILE A 164 -20.73 -22.15 -11.14
C ILE A 164 -21.48 -22.17 -9.80
N ASP A 165 -21.59 -23.34 -9.16
CA ASP A 165 -22.24 -23.49 -7.85
C ASP A 165 -21.49 -22.68 -6.76
N GLU A 166 -20.16 -22.65 -6.78
CA GLU A 166 -19.35 -21.78 -5.91
C GLU A 166 -19.60 -20.29 -6.18
N MET A 167 -19.66 -19.87 -7.45
CA MET A 167 -19.98 -18.49 -7.83
C MET A 167 -21.39 -18.11 -7.38
N ASP A 168 -22.36 -19.01 -7.49
CA ASP A 168 -23.73 -18.81 -7.01
C ASP A 168 -23.79 -18.62 -5.49
N ALA A 169 -23.04 -19.42 -4.73
CA ALA A 169 -22.95 -19.27 -3.29
C ALA A 169 -22.35 -17.92 -2.87
N LEU A 170 -21.34 -17.43 -3.61
CA LEU A 170 -20.75 -16.11 -3.36
C LEU A 170 -21.73 -14.97 -3.64
N VAL A 171 -22.41 -15.03 -4.80
CA VAL A 171 -23.41 -14.02 -5.19
C VAL A 171 -24.57 -13.98 -4.19
N LEU A 172 -25.05 -15.16 -3.75
CA LEU A 172 -26.11 -15.25 -2.75
C LEU A 172 -25.69 -14.65 -1.41
N ALA A 173 -24.47 -14.96 -0.93
CA ALA A 173 -23.97 -14.40 0.33
C ALA A 173 -23.87 -12.86 0.29
N GLU A 174 -23.44 -12.30 -0.83
CA GLU A 174 -23.35 -10.86 -1.02
C GLU A 174 -24.74 -10.20 -1.14
N PHE A 175 -25.67 -10.87 -1.81
CA PHE A 175 -27.07 -10.45 -1.86
C PHE A 175 -27.69 -10.42 -0.46
N ASP A 176 -27.53 -11.47 0.33
CA ASP A 176 -28.04 -11.55 1.70
C ASP A 176 -27.43 -10.44 2.58
N ALA A 177 -26.14 -10.16 2.42
CA ALA A 177 -25.46 -9.07 3.13
C ALA A 177 -26.03 -7.70 2.74
N LEU A 178 -26.29 -7.47 1.46
CA LEU A 178 -26.88 -6.22 0.97
C LEU A 178 -28.33 -6.04 1.46
N GLU A 179 -29.14 -7.08 1.42
CA GLU A 179 -30.53 -7.03 1.92
C GLU A 179 -30.57 -6.82 3.43
N GLN A 180 -29.69 -7.49 4.19
CA GLN A 180 -29.55 -7.23 5.62
C GLN A 180 -29.13 -5.78 5.89
N TYR A 181 -28.23 -5.24 5.08
CA TYR A 181 -27.78 -3.86 5.20
C TYR A 181 -28.91 -2.86 4.92
N LYS A 182 -29.73 -3.10 3.89
CA LYS A 182 -30.95 -2.31 3.61
C LYS A 182 -31.96 -2.39 4.76
N ALA A 183 -32.22 -3.60 5.28
CA ALA A 183 -33.10 -3.81 6.41
C ALA A 183 -32.61 -3.08 7.67
N ASN A 184 -31.31 -3.08 7.92
CA ASN A 184 -30.70 -2.32 9.03
C ASN A 184 -30.89 -0.81 8.86
N LYS A 185 -30.72 -0.26 7.64
CA LYS A 185 -31.00 1.16 7.36
C LYS A 185 -32.47 1.49 7.62
N GLN A 186 -33.38 0.66 7.10
CA GLN A 186 -34.82 0.85 7.31
C GLN A 186 -35.18 0.81 8.81
N ALA A 187 -34.63 -0.13 9.58
CA ALA A 187 -34.86 -0.20 11.02
C ALA A 187 -34.38 1.07 11.75
N ILE A 188 -33.26 1.67 11.32
CA ILE A 188 -32.77 2.95 11.86
C ILE A 188 -33.73 4.09 11.49
N GLU A 189 -34.21 4.15 10.25
CA GLU A 189 -35.16 5.17 9.79
C GLU A 189 -36.47 5.10 10.60
N GLU A 190 -37.04 3.92 10.74
CA GLU A 190 -38.27 3.67 11.52
C GLU A 190 -38.08 4.06 12.99
N GLN A 191 -36.96 3.66 13.60
CA GLN A 191 -36.67 3.99 15.00
C GLN A 191 -36.41 5.49 15.20
N ALA A 192 -35.76 6.15 14.23
CA ALA A 192 -35.49 7.58 14.28
C ALA A 192 -36.81 8.36 14.19
N GLN A 193 -37.72 7.93 13.32
CA GLN A 193 -39.07 8.48 13.22
C GLN A 193 -39.84 8.33 14.54
N GLU A 194 -39.79 7.15 15.18
CA GLU A 194 -40.43 6.92 16.48
C GLU A 194 -39.89 7.87 17.57
N TYR A 195 -38.59 8.11 17.59
CA TYR A 195 -37.94 9.00 18.56
C TYR A 195 -38.01 10.49 18.17
N ASN A 196 -38.57 10.83 17.01
CA ASN A 196 -38.51 12.18 16.43
C ASN A 196 -37.08 12.72 16.30
N LEU A 197 -36.15 11.85 15.89
CA LEU A 197 -34.74 12.16 15.66
C LEU A 197 -34.42 12.14 14.14
N PRO A 198 -33.40 12.90 13.68
CA PRO A 198 -32.95 12.82 12.29
C PRO A 198 -32.18 11.51 12.04
N ALA A 199 -32.57 10.75 10.99
CA ALA A 199 -32.00 9.42 10.71
C ALA A 199 -30.56 9.46 10.14
N ASP A 200 -30.23 10.48 9.34
CA ASP A 200 -29.00 10.52 8.53
C ASP A 200 -27.71 10.27 9.34
N GLY A 201 -27.61 10.85 10.54
CA GLY A 201 -26.44 10.68 11.40
C GLY A 201 -26.26 9.23 11.89
N TYR A 202 -27.37 8.54 12.17
CA TYR A 202 -27.37 7.16 12.61
C TYR A 202 -27.12 6.19 11.46
N ILE A 203 -27.64 6.48 10.27
CA ILE A 203 -27.33 5.72 9.04
C ILE A 203 -25.83 5.80 8.74
N ARG A 204 -25.22 6.99 8.91
CA ARG A 204 -23.78 7.15 8.73
C ARG A 204 -22.96 6.30 9.71
N HIS A 205 -23.42 6.14 10.95
CA HIS A 205 -22.77 5.22 11.89
C HIS A 205 -22.82 3.76 11.43
N LEU A 206 -23.90 3.32 10.78
CA LEU A 206 -23.99 2.00 10.17
C LEU A 206 -23.02 1.88 8.97
N GLU A 207 -22.94 2.92 8.14
CA GLU A 207 -21.98 3.03 7.02
C GLU A 207 -20.52 2.97 7.48
N ASP A 208 -20.20 3.60 8.61
CA ASP A 208 -18.87 3.56 9.24
C ASP A 208 -18.56 2.21 9.92
N GLY A 209 -19.48 1.24 9.83
CA GLY A 209 -19.27 -0.14 10.29
C GLY A 209 -19.74 -0.45 11.71
N LYS A 210 -20.50 0.45 12.37
CA LYS A 210 -21.14 0.09 13.65
C LYS A 210 -22.27 -0.90 13.42
N SER A 211 -22.48 -1.81 14.39
CA SER A 211 -23.61 -2.73 14.33
C SER A 211 -24.94 -1.99 14.51
N LEU A 212 -26.05 -2.53 13.95
CA LEU A 212 -27.40 -2.00 14.18
C LEU A 212 -27.68 -1.82 15.68
N VAL A 213 -27.29 -2.78 16.50
CA VAL A 213 -27.49 -2.74 17.96
C VAL A 213 -26.79 -1.55 18.60
N ASP A 214 -25.58 -1.22 18.18
CA ASP A 214 -24.84 -0.09 18.74
C ASP A 214 -25.41 1.25 18.27
N VAL A 215 -25.88 1.32 17.02
CA VAL A 215 -26.59 2.50 16.52
C VAL A 215 -27.87 2.74 17.32
N LEU A 216 -28.69 1.71 17.54
CA LEU A 216 -29.93 1.81 18.32
C LEU A 216 -29.68 2.22 19.78
N LYS A 217 -28.55 1.80 20.38
CA LYS A 217 -28.14 2.29 21.72
C LYS A 217 -27.85 3.78 21.72
N ILE A 218 -27.13 4.30 20.71
CA ILE A 218 -26.84 5.73 20.59
C ILE A 218 -28.15 6.51 20.46
N MET A 219 -29.06 6.07 19.59
CA MET A 219 -30.37 6.71 19.42
C MET A 219 -31.16 6.78 20.72
N LYS A 220 -31.13 5.71 21.53
CA LYS A 220 -31.78 5.69 22.84
C LYS A 220 -31.20 6.72 23.80
N ILE A 221 -29.87 6.84 23.84
CA ILE A 221 -29.18 7.84 24.69
C ILE A 221 -29.57 9.26 24.27
N ASP A 222 -29.58 9.54 22.97
CA ASP A 222 -29.92 10.87 22.45
C ASP A 222 -31.39 11.24 22.75
N ARG A 223 -32.31 10.29 22.57
CA ARG A 223 -33.71 10.44 22.96
C ARG A 223 -33.85 10.79 24.44
N ASP A 224 -33.19 10.04 25.32
CA ASP A 224 -33.27 10.25 26.77
C ASP A 224 -32.67 11.62 27.16
N ALA A 225 -31.59 12.04 26.51
CA ALA A 225 -30.99 13.35 26.71
C ALA A 225 -31.91 14.49 26.24
N ILE A 226 -32.61 14.32 25.12
CA ILE A 226 -33.58 15.31 24.61
C ILE A 226 -34.80 15.39 25.54
N ALA A 227 -35.33 14.26 26.00
CA ALA A 227 -36.43 14.22 26.95
C ALA A 227 -36.08 14.94 28.26
N LEU A 228 -34.89 14.67 28.81
CA LEU A 228 -34.40 15.31 30.03
C LEU A 228 -34.22 16.83 29.85
N ARG A 229 -33.64 17.27 28.73
CA ARG A 229 -33.50 18.71 28.42
C ARG A 229 -34.84 19.41 28.30
N LYS A 230 -35.82 18.77 27.65
CA LYS A 230 -37.17 19.32 27.51
C LYS A 230 -37.87 19.44 28.87
N GLU A 231 -37.78 18.42 29.72
CA GLU A 231 -38.33 18.45 31.07
C GLU A 231 -37.68 19.57 31.92
N GLN A 232 -36.36 19.72 31.85
CA GLN A 232 -35.64 20.80 32.54
C GLN A 232 -36.07 22.19 32.05
N GLN A 233 -36.23 22.38 30.74
CA GLN A 233 -36.70 23.65 30.17
C GLN A 233 -38.14 23.97 30.59
N GLU A 234 -39.04 22.99 30.58
CA GLU A 234 -40.43 23.17 31.03
C GLU A 234 -40.50 23.50 32.53
N ALA A 235 -39.68 22.86 33.36
CA ALA A 235 -39.59 23.16 34.79
C ALA A 235 -39.05 24.58 35.05
N GLN A 236 -38.00 24.99 34.32
CA GLN A 236 -37.45 26.35 34.41
C GLN A 236 -38.47 27.40 33.97
N ALA A 237 -39.18 27.17 32.86
CA ALA A 237 -40.20 28.08 32.35
C ALA A 237 -41.38 28.24 33.33
N LYS A 238 -41.83 27.15 33.98
CA LYS A 238 -42.87 27.23 35.02
C LYS A 238 -42.39 28.02 36.24
N ALA A 239 -41.20 27.75 36.74
CA ALA A 239 -40.63 28.48 37.88
C ALA A 239 -40.44 29.97 37.56
N GLU A 240 -40.10 30.32 36.32
CA GLU A 240 -39.98 31.71 35.90
C GLU A 240 -41.35 32.38 35.74
N ALA A 241 -42.35 31.69 35.18
CA ALA A 241 -43.71 32.20 35.08
C ALA A 241 -44.33 32.46 36.47
N GLU A 242 -44.12 31.55 37.43
CA GLU A 242 -44.55 31.72 38.82
C GLU A 242 -43.86 32.92 39.49
N ARG A 243 -42.54 33.07 39.31
CA ARG A 243 -41.81 34.25 39.82
C ARG A 243 -42.32 35.56 39.20
N ARG A 244 -42.58 35.58 37.89
CA ARG A 244 -43.14 36.77 37.21
C ARG A 244 -44.55 37.10 37.70
N ALA A 245 -45.40 36.09 37.90
CA ALA A 245 -46.75 36.28 38.45
C ALA A 245 -46.73 36.81 39.89
N GLU A 246 -45.79 36.35 40.72
CA GLU A 246 -45.60 36.85 42.09
C GLU A 246 -45.13 38.31 42.11
N ILE A 247 -44.18 38.68 41.25
CA ILE A 247 -43.74 40.08 41.09
C ILE A 247 -44.91 40.97 40.64
N GLU A 248 -45.74 40.50 39.71
CA GLU A 248 -46.91 41.25 39.25
C GLU A 248 -47.97 41.40 40.35
N ARG A 249 -48.16 40.37 41.20
CA ARG A 249 -49.04 40.45 42.37
C ARG A 249 -48.54 41.48 43.37
N ILE A 250 -47.26 41.44 43.73
CA ILE A 250 -46.64 42.42 44.64
C ILE A 250 -46.73 43.83 44.06
N ALA A 251 -46.53 44.00 42.75
CA ALA A 251 -46.67 45.30 42.09
C ALA A 251 -48.11 45.83 42.16
N LYS A 252 -49.12 44.97 41.99
CA LYS A 252 -50.55 45.34 42.15
C LYS A 252 -50.91 45.64 43.61
N GLU A 253 -50.37 44.89 44.56
CA GLU A 253 -50.57 45.14 46.01
C GLU A 253 -49.92 46.47 46.43
N ASN A 254 -48.71 46.77 45.96
CA ASN A 254 -48.05 48.06 46.19
C ASN A 254 -48.76 49.24 45.50
N ALA A 255 -49.30 49.03 44.30
CA ALA A 255 -50.10 50.05 43.62
C ALA A 255 -51.44 50.35 44.34
N ASN A 256 -52.03 49.34 45.00
CA ASN A 256 -53.22 49.53 45.86
C ASN A 256 -52.89 50.07 47.26
N ALA A 257 -51.66 49.88 47.75
CA ALA A 257 -51.19 50.46 49.03
C ALA A 257 -50.91 51.98 48.95
N GLN A 258 -50.84 52.56 47.74
CA GLN A 258 -50.70 54.01 47.51
C GLN A 258 -52.02 54.80 47.51
N ILE A 259 -53.08 54.29 48.16
CA ILE A 259 -54.25 55.10 48.57
C ILE A 259 -54.49 54.91 50.08
N LYS A 260 -53.74 55.65 50.90
CA LYS A 260 -54.13 56.23 52.21
C LYS A 260 -52.90 56.78 52.95
N ALA A 261 -52.71 58.10 52.88
CA ALA A 261 -52.61 59.01 54.02
C ALA A 261 -52.17 60.40 53.51
N TYR A 262 -52.91 61.42 53.94
CA TYR A 262 -52.75 62.83 53.67
C TYR A 262 -52.44 63.53 55.00
N ASP A 263 -51.52 64.51 55.01
CA ASP A 263 -51.48 65.74 55.84
C ASP A 263 -50.28 66.58 55.33
N ALA A 264 -50.40 67.71 54.63
CA ALA A 264 -50.79 69.08 55.02
C ALA A 264 -49.92 69.73 56.13
N ASP A 265 -49.33 70.88 55.78
CA ASP A 265 -48.63 71.85 56.64
C ASP A 265 -47.11 71.66 56.90
N THR A 266 -46.26 71.89 55.88
CA THR A 266 -45.03 72.75 55.92
C THR A 266 -44.18 72.56 54.66
N GLY A 267 -43.90 73.66 53.97
CA GLY A 267 -43.06 73.71 52.78
C GLY A 267 -41.55 73.80 53.10
N GLU A 268 -40.78 73.08 52.26
CA GLU A 268 -39.30 73.09 52.03
C GLU A 268 -38.33 72.28 52.92
N ILE A 269 -37.84 71.18 52.32
CA ILE A 269 -36.45 70.79 51.90
C ILE A 269 -35.23 71.26 52.74
N LEU A 270 -34.25 70.33 52.83
CA LEU A 270 -32.77 70.41 52.94
C LEU A 270 -32.32 69.49 54.10
N GLU A 271 -31.30 68.63 54.04
CA GLU A 271 -30.13 68.42 53.19
C GLU A 271 -29.49 67.11 53.68
N SER A 272 -28.79 66.34 52.83
CA SER A 272 -27.50 65.69 53.16
C SER A 272 -27.03 64.75 52.03
N ASP A 273 -26.06 65.25 51.27
CA ASP A 273 -24.98 64.47 50.65
C ASP A 273 -23.79 64.38 51.65
N PRO A 274 -22.72 63.57 51.48
CA PRO A 274 -22.47 62.49 50.50
C PRO A 274 -21.76 61.22 51.09
N ILE A 275 -21.36 60.32 50.16
CA ILE A 275 -20.20 59.38 50.15
C ILE A 275 -20.41 57.89 50.53
N THR A 276 -19.97 57.05 49.57
CA THR A 276 -19.30 55.73 49.65
C THR A 276 -20.16 54.46 49.63
N PRO A 277 -20.04 53.62 48.58
CA PRO A 277 -20.49 52.24 48.60
C PRO A 277 -19.36 51.29 49.02
N GLU A 278 -19.67 50.43 50.00
CA GLU A 278 -19.24 49.04 50.24
C GLU A 278 -18.95 48.77 51.73
N PRO A 279 -19.03 47.52 52.23
CA PRO A 279 -19.70 46.31 51.72
C PRO A 279 -20.56 45.62 52.81
N GLN A 280 -21.47 44.69 52.44
CA GLN A 280 -21.61 43.39 53.13
C GLN A 280 -22.62 42.46 52.45
N ASN A 281 -22.05 41.44 51.81
CA ASN A 281 -22.49 40.05 51.66
C ASN A 281 -23.91 39.68 52.13
N THR A 282 -24.73 39.26 51.18
CA THR A 282 -25.60 38.09 51.37
C THR A 282 -25.41 37.18 50.15
N ALA A 283 -24.94 35.97 50.43
CA ALA A 283 -24.51 35.00 49.45
C ALA A 283 -25.66 34.54 48.55
N SER A 284 -25.53 34.77 47.24
CA SER A 284 -26.18 33.93 46.24
C SER A 284 -25.36 32.67 46.07
N GLU A 285 -25.99 31.54 46.32
CA GLU A 285 -25.46 30.20 46.09
C GLU A 285 -25.32 29.99 44.57
N VAL A 286 -24.15 30.35 44.04
CA VAL A 286 -23.73 29.98 42.69
C VAL A 286 -23.51 28.47 42.72
N ALA A 287 -24.24 27.74 41.88
CA ALA A 287 -23.98 26.32 41.65
C ALA A 287 -22.49 26.15 41.30
N LYS A 288 -21.77 25.44 42.16
CA LYS A 288 -20.39 25.01 41.94
C LYS A 288 -20.35 24.12 40.70
N PHE A 289 -20.02 24.69 39.55
CA PHE A 289 -19.35 23.93 38.52
C PHE A 289 -17.93 23.71 39.01
N GLU A 290 -17.58 22.46 39.28
CA GLU A 290 -16.18 22.09 39.37
C GLU A 290 -15.52 22.42 38.02
N PRO A 291 -14.46 23.24 37.97
CA PRO A 291 -13.73 23.44 36.74
C PRO A 291 -13.05 22.10 36.42
N SER A 292 -13.50 21.41 35.37
CA SER A 292 -12.75 20.26 34.86
C SER A 292 -11.34 20.74 34.54
N GLU A 293 -10.33 20.08 35.07
CA GLU A 293 -8.94 20.47 34.88
C GLU A 293 -8.65 20.72 33.39
N PRO A 294 -8.01 21.85 33.03
CA PRO A 294 -7.73 22.15 31.64
C PRO A 294 -6.80 21.09 31.06
N ILE A 295 -7.33 20.26 30.16
CA ILE A 295 -6.55 19.22 29.49
C ILE A 295 -5.60 19.91 28.52
N LYS A 296 -4.29 19.78 28.77
CA LYS A 296 -3.24 20.20 27.83
C LYS A 296 -2.84 19.00 26.98
N VAL A 297 -3.10 19.07 25.67
CA VAL A 297 -2.68 18.04 24.71
C VAL A 297 -1.67 18.64 23.74
N THR A 298 -0.49 18.03 23.64
CA THR A 298 0.49 18.37 22.60
C THR A 298 0.17 17.56 21.34
N MET A 299 -0.20 18.23 20.27
CA MET A 299 -0.54 17.60 18.99
C MET A 299 0.46 18.03 17.90
N LEU A 300 0.93 17.06 17.11
CA LEU A 300 1.73 17.33 15.90
C LEU A 300 0.79 17.37 14.70
N LEU A 301 0.61 18.56 14.11
CA LEU A 301 -0.19 18.75 12.92
C LEU A 301 0.71 18.99 11.71
N THR A 302 0.55 18.19 10.66
CA THR A 302 1.21 18.42 9.37
C THR A 302 0.21 19.09 8.44
N LEU A 303 0.45 20.37 8.12
CA LEU A 303 -0.35 21.10 7.14
C LEU A 303 0.28 20.92 5.76
N HIS A 304 -0.51 20.46 4.79
CA HIS A 304 -0.09 20.31 3.39
C HIS A 304 -0.26 21.61 2.57
N GLY A 305 -0.67 22.71 3.22
CA GLY A 305 -0.87 24.04 2.63
C GLY A 305 0.23 25.04 2.98
N GLY A 306 0.13 26.26 2.45
CA GLY A 306 1.06 27.37 2.72
C GLY A 306 0.62 28.25 3.90
N LYS A 307 1.29 29.40 4.06
CA LYS A 307 1.02 30.38 5.13
C LYS A 307 -0.48 30.78 5.27
N PRO A 308 -1.28 30.93 4.19
CA PRO A 308 -2.71 31.27 4.32
C PRO A 308 -3.54 30.22 5.06
N GLN A 309 -3.27 28.93 4.85
CA GLN A 309 -3.98 27.85 5.53
C GLN A 309 -3.64 27.79 7.03
N LEU A 310 -2.42 28.17 7.40
CA LEU A 310 -2.03 28.29 8.80
C LEU A 310 -2.80 29.42 9.50
N GLU A 311 -2.94 30.58 8.85
CA GLU A 311 -3.69 31.71 9.44
C GLU A 311 -5.19 31.41 9.59
N GLN A 312 -5.82 30.74 8.60
CA GLN A 312 -7.21 30.29 8.71
C GLN A 312 -7.43 29.31 9.88
N LEU A 313 -6.46 28.41 10.12
CA LEU A 313 -6.55 27.49 11.24
C LEU A 313 -6.44 28.22 12.59
N LYS A 314 -5.57 29.23 12.69
CA LYS A 314 -5.44 30.03 13.93
C LYS A 314 -6.72 30.79 14.24
N GLU A 315 -7.30 31.45 13.24
CA GLU A 315 -8.56 32.20 13.37
C GLU A 315 -9.69 31.27 13.85
N TYR A 316 -9.82 30.08 13.26
CA TYR A 316 -10.80 29.09 13.71
C TYR A 316 -10.59 28.67 15.18
N LEU A 317 -9.35 28.49 15.64
CA LEU A 317 -9.08 28.10 17.02
C LEU A 317 -9.44 29.22 18.01
N GLU A 318 -9.14 30.47 17.66
CA GLU A 318 -9.48 31.65 18.48
C GLU A 318 -11.00 31.85 18.59
N ASP A 319 -11.73 31.71 17.47
CA ASP A 319 -13.19 31.82 17.42
C ASP A 319 -13.90 30.77 18.29
N ASN A 320 -13.26 29.63 18.51
CA ASN A 320 -13.76 28.55 19.36
C ASN A 320 -13.20 28.58 20.79
N PHE A 321 -12.56 29.69 21.19
CA PHE A 321 -11.95 29.88 22.51
C PHE A 321 -10.86 28.83 22.85
N ILE A 322 -10.19 28.28 21.83
CA ILE A 322 -9.13 27.29 21.98
C ILE A 322 -7.78 28.00 21.98
N SER A 323 -7.07 27.94 23.11
CA SER A 323 -5.70 28.46 23.21
C SER A 323 -4.70 27.52 22.55
N PHE A 324 -3.79 28.05 21.72
CA PHE A 324 -2.72 27.29 21.07
C PHE A 324 -1.35 27.95 21.25
N GLU A 325 -0.30 27.14 21.12
CA GLU A 325 1.09 27.60 21.16
C GLU A 325 1.87 26.93 20.02
N THR A 326 2.61 27.71 19.24
CA THR A 326 3.45 27.18 18.16
C THR A 326 4.85 26.88 18.69
N LEU A 327 5.17 25.61 18.90
CA LEU A 327 6.48 25.16 19.34
C LEU A 327 7.39 24.93 18.13
N GLY A 328 8.13 25.96 17.73
CA GLY A 328 9.10 25.93 16.63
C GLY A 328 8.65 26.75 15.41
N GLY A 329 9.34 27.86 15.18
CA GLY A 329 9.26 28.58 13.91
C GLY A 329 10.13 27.90 12.85
N ILE A 330 9.81 28.17 11.57
CA ILE A 330 10.74 27.90 10.46
C ILE A 330 12.02 28.71 10.66
#